data_AF-A0A7W8HH81-F1
#
_entry.id   AF-A0A7W8HH81-F1
#
_cell.length_a   1.000
_cell.length_b   1.000
_cell.length_c   1.000
_cell.angle_alpha   90.00
_cell.angle_beta   90.00
_cell.angle_gamma   90.00
#
_symmetry.space_group_name_H-M   'P 1'
#
loop_
_entity.id
_entity.type
_entity.pdbx_description
1 polymer ?
#
loop_
_entity_poly.entity_id
_entity_poly.type
_entity_poly.pdbx_seq_one_letter_code
_entity_poly.pdbx_strand_id
1 'polypeptide(L)'
;MKTMPGTGAPRRSAAPLRAIAMLVLAVGWAAAQAGVERPGEGQPAAGQAAQGVLAQPPAAQGAPADDRGRALYEARCQGCHDRSVHQRAARIARDYSGVRAGVERWDREQGALWRPDEIDAVTRYLNSRYYRFPCAGPGCAPDRASVERAAPAH
;
A
#
# COMPACT_ATOMS: atom_id res chain seq x y z
N MET A 1 -11.07 -61.53 12.38
CA MET A 1 -12.12 -60.73 11.72
C MET A 1 -11.73 -59.26 11.86
N LYS A 2 -10.82 -58.69 11.06
CA LYS A 2 -10.81 -58.38 9.61
C LYS A 2 -11.84 -57.31 9.23
N THR A 3 -11.41 -56.04 9.19
CA THR A 3 -11.66 -55.07 8.10
C THR A 3 -10.73 -53.86 8.27
N MET A 4 -10.02 -53.50 7.19
CA MET A 4 -9.05 -52.41 7.08
C MET A 4 -9.72 -51.06 6.72
N PRO A 5 -9.01 -49.91 6.91
CA PRO A 5 -9.48 -48.58 6.54
C PRO A 5 -9.48 -48.33 5.01
N GLY A 6 -10.55 -47.67 4.53
CA GLY A 6 -10.71 -47.27 3.13
C GLY A 6 -9.87 -46.04 2.77
N THR A 7 -8.97 -46.23 1.80
CA THR A 7 -8.12 -45.21 1.19
C THR A 7 -8.91 -44.50 0.08
N GLY A 8 -9.30 -43.23 0.28
CA GLY A 8 -9.88 -42.40 -0.76
C GLY A 8 -8.80 -41.68 -1.58
N ALA A 9 -8.51 -42.17 -2.79
CA ALA A 9 -7.60 -41.51 -3.73
C ALA A 9 -8.24 -40.24 -4.34
N PRO A 10 -7.43 -39.22 -4.71
CA PRO A 10 -7.92 -37.95 -5.23
C PRO A 10 -8.41 -38.05 -6.68
N ARG A 11 -9.55 -37.41 -6.97
CA ARG A 11 -10.03 -37.22 -8.35
C ARG A 11 -9.15 -36.19 -9.05
N ARG A 12 -8.36 -36.68 -10.02
CA ARG A 12 -7.65 -35.88 -11.02
C ARG A 12 -8.68 -35.40 -12.05
N SER A 13 -8.81 -34.09 -12.24
CA SER A 13 -9.44 -33.51 -13.42
C SER A 13 -8.36 -32.79 -14.22
N ALA A 14 -8.02 -33.35 -15.39
CA ALA A 14 -7.19 -32.73 -16.42
C ALA A 14 -8.14 -32.31 -17.56
N ALA A 15 -8.17 -31.02 -17.93
CA ALA A 15 -7.57 -30.44 -19.16
C ALA A 15 -8.70 -29.87 -20.08
N PRO A 16 -8.43 -29.17 -21.21
CA PRO A 16 -7.53 -28.02 -21.40
C PRO A 16 -8.14 -26.84 -22.22
N LEU A 17 -7.36 -25.74 -22.29
CA LEU A 17 -7.23 -24.75 -23.38
C LEU A 17 -8.46 -23.92 -23.83
N ARG A 18 -8.44 -22.62 -23.52
CA ARG A 18 -8.52 -21.57 -24.55
C ARG A 18 -7.61 -20.39 -24.20
N ALA A 19 -6.65 -20.17 -25.08
CA ALA A 19 -5.86 -18.96 -25.16
C ALA A 19 -6.76 -17.77 -25.50
N ILE A 20 -6.59 -16.66 -24.78
CA ILE A 20 -6.86 -15.32 -25.29
C ILE A 20 -5.68 -14.46 -24.86
N ALA A 21 -4.82 -14.17 -25.83
CA ALA A 21 -3.86 -13.09 -25.77
C ALA A 21 -4.63 -11.75 -25.80
N MET A 22 -4.39 -10.89 -24.82
CA MET A 22 -4.73 -9.46 -24.90
C MET A 22 -3.44 -8.69 -24.64
N LEU A 23 -2.80 -8.35 -25.75
CA LEU A 23 -1.78 -7.33 -25.87
C LEU A 23 -2.45 -5.94 -25.72
N VAL A 24 -1.65 -4.92 -25.42
CA VAL A 24 -1.93 -3.47 -25.51
C VAL A 24 -2.70 -2.93 -24.28
N LEU A 25 -2.20 -2.03 -23.41
CA LEU A 25 -1.34 -0.85 -23.61
C LEU A 25 -0.44 -0.62 -22.38
N ALA A 26 0.88 -0.69 -22.60
CA ALA A 26 1.82 0.13 -21.86
C ALA A 26 1.77 1.54 -22.46
N VAL A 27 1.21 2.52 -21.75
CA VAL A 27 1.45 3.94 -22.01
C VAL A 27 1.52 4.65 -20.65
N GLY A 28 2.67 5.24 -20.35
CA GLY A 28 2.79 6.25 -19.29
C GLY A 28 3.87 6.06 -18.23
N TRP A 29 4.94 5.31 -18.50
CA TRP A 29 6.17 5.37 -17.70
C TRP A 29 7.18 6.29 -18.42
N ALA A 30 7.38 7.49 -17.85
CA ALA A 30 8.55 8.35 -17.91
C ALA A 30 9.42 8.36 -19.19
N ALA A 31 9.46 9.52 -19.88
CA ALA A 31 10.71 10.20 -20.27
C ALA A 31 10.40 11.44 -21.12
N ALA A 32 10.00 12.54 -20.48
CA ALA A 32 10.53 13.83 -20.91
C ALA A 32 11.99 13.83 -20.44
N GLN A 33 12.95 13.73 -21.36
CA GLN A 33 14.32 14.27 -21.29
C GLN A 33 15.17 13.70 -22.45
N ALA A 34 15.19 14.40 -23.58
CA ALA A 34 16.33 14.40 -24.51
C ALA A 34 16.17 15.56 -25.51
N GLY A 35 16.28 16.79 -25.00
CA GLY A 35 16.61 17.92 -25.85
C GLY A 35 18.04 17.73 -26.35
N VAL A 36 18.18 17.46 -27.65
CA VAL A 36 19.43 17.59 -28.38
C VAL A 36 19.70 19.07 -28.60
N GLU A 37 20.37 19.71 -27.65
CA GLU A 37 20.83 21.09 -27.80
C GLU A 37 22.09 21.11 -28.69
N ARG A 38 22.09 22.02 -29.66
CA ARG A 38 23.11 22.19 -30.70
C ARG A 38 24.35 22.92 -30.16
N PRO A 39 25.54 22.74 -30.78
CA PRO A 39 26.68 23.59 -30.50
C PRO A 39 26.57 24.89 -31.30
N GLY A 40 26.73 26.02 -30.63
CA GLY A 40 27.05 27.28 -31.29
C GLY A 40 26.42 28.50 -30.64
N GLU A 41 27.27 29.49 -30.38
CA GLU A 41 26.98 30.93 -30.28
C GLU A 41 26.80 31.53 -28.86
N GLY A 42 27.88 32.17 -28.40
CA GLY A 42 27.80 33.54 -27.85
C GLY A 42 27.51 33.72 -26.36
N GLN A 43 28.56 33.71 -25.54
CA GLN A 43 28.55 34.38 -24.22
C GLN A 43 28.52 35.90 -24.39
N PRO A 44 27.73 36.60 -23.55
CA PRO A 44 28.31 37.72 -22.82
C PRO A 44 28.19 37.55 -21.30
N ALA A 45 29.26 37.96 -20.63
CA ALA A 45 29.38 38.02 -19.19
C ALA A 45 28.40 39.03 -18.57
N ALA A 46 27.61 38.60 -17.61
CA ALA A 46 27.12 39.41 -16.49
C ALA A 46 26.64 38.47 -15.39
N GLY A 47 27.27 38.56 -14.22
CA GLY A 47 27.03 37.65 -13.10
C GLY A 47 25.62 37.74 -12.55
N GLN A 48 25.11 36.59 -12.10
CA GLN A 48 24.04 36.47 -11.12
C GLN A 48 24.24 35.13 -10.41
N ALA A 49 24.48 35.20 -9.10
CA ALA A 49 24.56 34.04 -8.23
C ALA A 49 23.16 33.38 -8.17
N ALA A 50 22.98 32.30 -8.92
CA ALA A 50 21.77 31.49 -8.84
C ALA A 50 21.86 30.63 -7.56
N GLN A 51 21.12 31.03 -6.54
CA GLN A 51 20.85 30.17 -5.39
C GLN A 51 20.01 28.99 -5.87
N GLY A 52 20.55 27.78 -5.74
CA GLY A 52 19.83 26.54 -6.03
C GLY A 52 18.69 26.36 -5.04
N VAL A 53 17.46 26.66 -5.46
CA VAL A 53 16.25 26.15 -4.80
C VAL A 53 16.22 24.65 -5.08
N LEU A 54 16.62 23.86 -4.08
CA LEU A 54 16.25 22.44 -4.03
C LEU A 54 14.72 22.39 -4.00
N ALA A 55 14.12 21.94 -5.10
CA ALA A 55 12.71 21.59 -5.14
C ALA A 55 12.48 20.45 -4.14
N GLN A 56 11.99 20.80 -2.95
CA GLN A 56 11.50 19.82 -2.00
C GLN A 56 10.31 19.10 -2.63
N PRO A 57 10.25 17.76 -2.62
CA PRO A 57 9.05 17.06 -3.04
C PRO A 57 7.89 17.52 -2.15
N PRO A 58 6.66 17.67 -2.69
CA PRO A 58 5.52 18.07 -1.89
C PRO A 58 5.33 17.05 -0.77
N ALA A 59 5.46 17.50 0.48
CA ALA A 59 4.94 16.75 1.61
C ALA A 59 3.44 16.57 1.36
N ALA A 60 2.95 15.33 1.35
CA ALA A 60 1.53 15.03 1.20
C ALA A 60 0.74 15.75 2.31
N GLN A 61 0.14 16.89 1.98
CA GLN A 61 -0.67 17.67 2.88
C GLN A 61 -2.01 16.96 3.09
N GLY A 62 -2.20 16.40 4.29
CA GLY A 62 -3.51 16.29 4.94
C GLY A 62 -4.55 15.34 4.33
N ALA A 63 -4.17 14.23 3.71
CA ALA A 63 -5.16 13.18 3.46
C ALA A 63 -5.70 12.67 4.82
N PRO A 64 -7.02 12.41 4.95
CA PRO A 64 -7.57 11.71 6.10
C PRO A 64 -6.70 10.49 6.40
N ALA A 65 -6.48 10.19 7.68
CA ALA A 65 -5.47 9.20 8.03
C ALA A 65 -5.77 7.80 7.45
N ASP A 66 -7.04 7.52 7.14
CA ASP A 66 -7.47 6.32 6.43
C ASP A 66 -7.09 6.34 4.94
N ASP A 67 -7.18 7.49 4.26
CA ASP A 67 -6.71 7.66 2.88
C ASP A 67 -5.18 7.55 2.79
N ARG A 68 -4.47 8.12 3.78
CA ARG A 68 -3.01 7.95 3.90
C ARG A 68 -2.64 6.48 4.12
N GLY A 69 -3.33 5.80 5.04
CA GLY A 69 -3.13 4.38 5.32
C GLY A 69 -3.38 3.49 4.10
N ARG A 70 -4.45 3.78 3.34
CA ARG A 70 -4.75 3.09 2.08
C ARG A 70 -3.62 3.27 1.07
N ALA A 71 -3.19 4.51 0.84
CA ALA A 71 -2.15 4.80 -0.16
C ALA A 71 -0.82 4.08 0.16
N LEU A 72 -0.42 4.08 1.44
CA LEU A 72 0.78 3.37 1.90
C LEU A 72 0.65 1.85 1.75
N TYR A 73 -0.52 1.29 2.10
CA TYR A 73 -0.80 -0.13 1.91
C TYR A 73 -0.73 -0.54 0.43
N GLU A 74 -1.39 0.22 -0.45
CA GLU A 74 -1.49 -0.11 -1.87
C GLU A 74 -0.12 -0.06 -2.55
N ALA A 75 0.74 0.88 -2.16
CA ALA A 75 2.07 1.05 -2.73
C ALA A 75 3.06 -0.06 -2.38
N ARG A 76 2.87 -0.78 -1.27
CA ARG A 76 3.93 -1.67 -0.71
C ARG A 76 3.48 -3.06 -0.30
N CYS A 77 2.30 -3.21 0.30
CA CYS A 77 1.89 -4.48 0.90
C CYS A 77 1.47 -5.54 -0.12
N GLN A 78 1.21 -5.16 -1.38
CA GLN A 78 0.78 -6.06 -2.45
C GLN A 78 1.94 -6.56 -3.33
N GLY A 79 3.18 -6.13 -3.08
CA GLY A 79 4.34 -6.49 -3.89
C GLY A 79 4.82 -7.93 -3.67
N CYS A 80 4.58 -8.51 -2.49
CA CYS A 80 5.07 -9.85 -2.15
C CYS A 80 3.96 -10.91 -2.10
N HIS A 81 2.72 -10.50 -1.80
CA HIS A 81 1.55 -11.38 -1.76
C HIS A 81 0.29 -10.57 -2.07
N ASP A 82 -0.78 -11.25 -2.46
CA ASP A 82 -2.08 -10.60 -2.62
C ASP A 82 -2.76 -10.35 -1.26
N ARG A 83 -4.04 -9.94 -1.30
CA ARG A 83 -4.83 -9.57 -0.12
C ARG A 83 -5.33 -10.79 0.69
N SER A 84 -5.12 -12.02 0.20
CA SER A 84 -5.59 -13.26 0.83
C SER A 84 -5.01 -13.46 2.23
N VAL A 85 -3.84 -12.87 2.52
CA VAL A 85 -3.20 -12.90 3.86
C VAL A 85 -4.06 -12.28 4.96
N HIS A 86 -5.01 -11.41 4.61
CA HIS A 86 -5.92 -10.78 5.57
C HIS A 86 -7.19 -11.61 5.82
N GLN A 87 -7.42 -12.67 5.06
CA GLN A 87 -8.59 -13.52 5.21
C GLN A 87 -8.57 -14.26 6.54
N ARG A 88 -9.76 -14.58 7.07
CA ARG A 88 -9.92 -15.21 8.40
C ARG A 88 -9.06 -16.47 8.58
N ALA A 89 -8.91 -17.29 7.54
CA ALA A 89 -8.13 -18.52 7.58
C ALA A 89 -6.60 -18.29 7.65
N ALA A 90 -6.11 -17.18 7.09
CA ALA A 90 -4.69 -16.88 6.98
C ALA A 90 -4.22 -15.86 8.03
N ARG A 91 -5.13 -15.04 8.57
CA ARG A 91 -4.77 -13.94 9.45
C ARG A 91 -4.23 -14.45 10.80
N ILE A 92 -3.05 -13.96 11.16
CA ILE A 92 -2.37 -14.30 12.43
C ILE A 92 -2.80 -13.36 13.56
N ALA A 93 -2.95 -12.06 13.27
CA ALA A 93 -3.36 -11.06 14.26
C ALA A 93 -4.68 -11.44 14.94
N ARG A 94 -4.73 -11.30 16.27
CA ARG A 94 -5.87 -11.65 17.12
C ARG A 94 -6.58 -10.44 17.72
N ASP A 95 -5.95 -9.27 17.65
CA ASP A 95 -6.43 -8.00 18.15
C ASP A 95 -5.79 -6.85 17.36
N TYR A 96 -6.18 -5.62 17.67
CA TYR A 96 -5.67 -4.41 17.01
C TYR A 96 -4.16 -4.24 17.15
N SER A 97 -3.60 -4.52 18.33
CA SER A 97 -2.14 -4.49 18.57
C SER A 97 -1.40 -5.49 17.69
N GLY A 98 -1.96 -6.67 17.46
CA GLY A 98 -1.42 -7.68 16.56
C GLY A 98 -1.43 -7.23 15.11
N VAL A 99 -2.43 -6.43 14.69
CA VAL A 99 -2.43 -5.81 13.35
C VAL A 99 -1.27 -4.81 13.27
N ARG A 100 -1.13 -3.93 14.27
CA ARG A 100 -0.05 -2.94 14.30
C ARG A 100 1.33 -3.59 14.27
N ALA A 101 1.56 -4.60 15.10
CA ALA A 101 2.81 -5.35 15.15
C ALA A 101 3.13 -6.02 13.79
N GLY A 102 2.11 -6.49 13.07
CA GLY A 102 2.26 -6.99 11.71
C GLY A 102 2.73 -5.91 10.74
N VAL A 103 2.15 -4.71 10.82
CA VAL A 103 2.55 -3.55 9.98
C VAL A 103 4.00 -3.17 10.29
N GLU A 104 4.38 -3.03 11.56
CA GLU A 104 5.75 -2.71 11.98
C GLU A 104 6.76 -3.76 11.50
N ARG A 105 6.42 -5.04 11.61
CA ARG A 105 7.27 -6.12 11.09
C ARG A 105 7.49 -5.95 9.60
N TRP A 106 6.43 -5.82 8.81
CA TRP A 106 6.56 -5.75 7.35
C TRP A 106 7.17 -4.45 6.84
N ASP A 107 6.98 -3.33 7.55
CA ASP A 107 7.71 -2.08 7.30
C ASP A 107 9.23 -2.31 7.42
N ARG A 108 9.67 -2.99 8.47
CA ARG A 108 11.09 -3.33 8.67
C ARG A 108 11.64 -4.29 7.62
N GLU A 109 10.90 -5.35 7.29
CA GLU A 109 11.32 -6.34 6.28
C GLU A 109 11.45 -5.71 4.88
N GLN A 110 10.64 -4.70 4.57
CA GLN A 110 10.71 -3.97 3.30
C GLN A 110 11.62 -2.73 3.35
N GLY A 111 12.17 -2.39 4.52
CA GLY A 111 13.00 -1.19 4.70
C GLY A 111 12.26 0.11 4.38
N ALA A 112 10.96 0.19 4.66
CA ALA A 112 10.14 1.35 4.31
C ALA A 112 10.31 2.53 5.28
N LEU A 113 10.81 2.27 6.50
CA LEU A 113 11.19 3.27 7.51
C LEU A 113 10.06 4.26 7.83
N TRP A 114 8.84 3.76 7.93
CA TRP A 114 7.67 4.58 8.24
C TRP A 114 7.72 5.21 9.63
N ARG A 115 7.20 6.42 9.72
CA ARG A 115 7.00 7.10 11.00
C ARG A 115 5.91 6.42 11.83
N PRO A 116 5.90 6.60 13.16
CA PRO A 116 4.86 6.01 14.01
C PRO A 116 3.41 6.32 13.58
N ASP A 117 3.15 7.55 13.10
CA ASP A 117 1.83 7.96 12.61
C ASP A 117 1.42 7.30 11.29
N GLU A 118 2.40 6.92 10.46
CA GLU A 118 2.18 6.18 9.21
C GLU A 118 1.84 4.72 9.50
N ILE A 119 2.56 4.12 10.44
CA ILE A 119 2.24 2.79 10.98
C ILE A 119 0.80 2.78 11.52
N ASP A 120 0.42 3.79 12.31
CA ASP A 120 -0.95 3.93 12.83
C ASP A 120 -1.99 4.09 11.72
N ALA A 121 -1.71 4.91 10.72
CA ALA A 121 -2.59 5.11 9.57
C ALA A 121 -2.87 3.80 8.81
N VAL A 122 -1.81 3.04 8.49
CA VAL A 122 -1.95 1.74 7.82
C VAL A 122 -2.66 0.72 8.71
N THR A 123 -2.37 0.73 10.02
CA THR A 123 -3.02 -0.17 10.98
C THR A 123 -4.52 0.08 11.04
N ARG A 124 -4.96 1.35 11.14
CA ARG A 124 -6.38 1.70 11.10
C ARG A 124 -7.04 1.27 9.80
N TYR A 125 -6.41 1.55 8.66
CA TYR A 125 -6.91 1.15 7.35
C TYR A 125 -7.08 -0.39 7.25
N LEU A 126 -6.08 -1.16 7.66
CA LEU A 126 -6.18 -2.62 7.66
C LEU A 126 -7.26 -3.11 8.62
N ASN A 127 -7.36 -2.52 9.81
CA ASN A 127 -8.36 -2.90 10.79
C ASN A 127 -9.78 -2.60 10.30
N SER A 128 -10.01 -1.41 9.75
CA SER A 128 -11.31 -1.01 9.20
C SER A 128 -11.66 -1.81 7.95
N ARG A 129 -10.70 -2.20 7.11
CA ARG A 129 -10.97 -2.96 5.89
C ARG A 129 -11.17 -4.45 6.14
N TYR A 130 -10.32 -5.09 6.95
CA TYR A 130 -10.21 -6.55 7.02
C TYR A 130 -10.43 -7.15 8.42
N TYR A 131 -9.89 -6.53 9.47
CA TYR A 131 -9.81 -7.22 10.77
C TYR A 131 -11.01 -6.98 11.69
N ARG A 132 -11.52 -5.75 11.72
CA ARG A 132 -12.66 -5.29 12.54
C ARG A 132 -12.49 -5.54 14.03
N PHE A 133 -11.26 -5.48 14.55
CA PHE A 133 -11.02 -5.60 15.99
C PHE A 133 -11.42 -4.33 16.73
N PRO A 134 -11.89 -4.44 17.99
CA PRO A 134 -12.11 -3.29 18.86
C PRO A 134 -10.84 -2.46 19.00
N CYS A 135 -11.01 -1.14 19.03
CA CYS A 135 -9.91 -0.18 19.07
C CYS A 135 -10.28 0.95 20.04
N ALA A 136 -9.61 1.02 21.20
CA ALA A 136 -9.96 1.94 22.29
C ALA A 136 -8.79 2.83 22.79
N GLY A 137 -7.70 2.93 22.01
CA GLY A 137 -6.50 3.67 22.42
C GLY A 137 -6.17 4.90 21.54
N PRO A 138 -5.10 5.66 21.87
CA PRO A 138 -4.69 6.86 21.13
C PRO A 138 -4.42 6.64 19.62
N GLY A 139 -4.00 5.43 19.23
CA GLY A 139 -3.81 5.05 17.82
C GLY A 139 -5.11 4.70 17.06
N CYS A 140 -6.25 4.67 17.78
CA CYS A 140 -7.55 4.26 17.29
C CYS A 140 -8.47 5.40 16.89
N ALA A 141 -8.05 6.66 17.03
CA ALA A 141 -8.90 7.79 16.72
C ALA A 141 -9.41 7.64 15.27
N PRO A 142 -10.74 7.57 15.04
CA PRO A 142 -11.29 7.68 13.70
C PRO A 142 -10.79 8.98 13.08
N ASP A 143 -10.64 9.03 11.76
CA ASP A 143 -10.37 10.30 11.10
C ASP A 143 -11.45 11.30 11.54
N ARG A 144 -11.04 12.52 11.92
CA ARG A 144 -11.99 13.55 12.38
C ARG A 144 -13.12 13.76 11.37
N ALA A 145 -12.84 13.56 10.08
CA ALA A 145 -13.82 13.67 9.01
C ALA A 145 -14.92 12.59 9.02
N SER A 146 -14.68 11.35 9.49
CA SER A 146 -15.76 10.37 9.66
C SER A 146 -16.58 10.61 10.93
N VAL A 147 -15.99 11.18 11.97
CA VAL A 147 -16.73 11.59 13.18
C VAL A 147 -17.69 12.74 12.87
N GLU A 148 -17.22 13.75 12.13
CA GLU A 148 -18.03 14.89 11.69
C GLU A 148 -19.20 14.46 10.81
N ARG A 149 -19.00 13.46 9.95
CA ARG A 149 -20.02 12.92 9.03
C ARG A 149 -21.02 11.99 9.73
N ALA A 150 -20.68 11.47 10.91
CA ALA A 150 -21.54 10.61 11.72
C ALA A 150 -22.28 11.38 12.84
N ALA A 151 -21.94 12.64 13.08
CA ALA A 151 -22.69 13.51 13.98
C ALA A 151 -24.04 13.87 13.33
N PRO A 152 -25.18 13.68 14.03
CA PRO A 152 -26.47 14.09 13.47
C PRO A 152 -26.52 15.61 13.32
N ALA A 153 -27.00 16.09 12.17
CA ALA A 153 -27.29 17.50 11.97
C ALA A 153 -28.39 17.92 12.97
N HIS A 154 -28.08 18.94 13.78
CA HIS A 154 -29.00 19.55 14.74
C HIS A 154 -30.16 20.25 14.03
#